data_AF-A0A0S8K4M2-F1
#
_entry.id   AF-A0A0S8K4M2-F1
#
_cell.length_a   1.000
_cell.length_b   1.000
_cell.length_c   1.000
_cell.angle_alpha   90.00
_cell.angle_beta   90.00
_cell.angle_gamma   90.00
#
_symmetry.space_group_name_H-M   'P 1'
#
loop_
_entity.id
_entity.type
_entity.pdbx_description
1 polymer ?
#
loop_
_entity_poly.entity_id
_entity_poly.type
_entity_poly.pdbx_seq_one_letter_code
_entity_poly.pdbx_strand_id
1 'polypeptide(L)'
;GENTVCLVGTANGNILWSKEFPYQIDTRARDWRWITHLDMSENGNLIAIITTLYKRRPGGYKVVYPTLILLDNKGEKIFEREMRDQQVEVSVRLTPDGREAYLGMPRGLAKFSLKQK
;
A
#
# COMPACT_ATOMS: atom_id res chain seq x y z
N GLY A 1 -7.56 2.75 21.70
CA GLY A 1 -6.54 1.82 21.20
C GLY A 1 -6.30 2.15 19.77
N GLU A 2 -5.04 2.23 19.35
CA GLU A 2 -4.71 2.33 17.93
C GLU A 2 -5.09 1.02 17.26
N ASN A 3 -5.76 1.07 16.12
CA ASN A 3 -5.99 -0.13 15.32
C ASN A 3 -4.70 -0.37 14.52
N THR A 4 -4.37 -1.62 14.23
CA THR A 4 -3.19 -1.92 13.40
C THR A 4 -3.60 -2.96 12.38
N VAL A 5 -3.06 -2.84 11.16
CA VAL A 5 -3.12 -3.95 10.21
C VAL A 5 -1.81 -4.70 10.35
N CYS A 6 -1.90 -6.00 10.60
CA CYS A 6 -0.75 -6.88 10.62
C CYS A 6 -0.63 -7.57 9.26
N LEU A 7 0.51 -7.37 8.58
CA LEU A 7 0.91 -8.22 7.47
C LEU A 7 1.77 -9.34 8.03
N VAL A 8 1.44 -10.58 7.65
CA VAL A 8 2.15 -11.77 8.10
C VAL A 8 2.77 -12.43 6.88
N GLY A 9 4.10 -12.44 6.84
CA GLY A 9 4.85 -13.21 5.85
C GLY A 9 4.86 -14.67 6.24
N THR A 10 4.37 -15.54 5.37
CA THR A 10 4.38 -16.99 5.59
C THR A 10 5.12 -17.73 4.47
N ALA A 11 5.76 -18.83 4.80
CA ALA A 11 6.31 -19.77 3.83
C ALA A 11 6.08 -21.20 4.30
N ASN A 12 5.54 -22.04 3.42
CA ASN A 12 5.21 -23.45 3.72
C ASN A 12 4.36 -23.60 5.01
N GLY A 13 3.46 -22.66 5.27
CA GLY A 13 2.61 -22.65 6.46
C GLY A 13 3.25 -22.11 7.75
N ASN A 14 4.54 -21.76 7.74
CA ASN A 14 5.21 -21.15 8.88
C ASN A 14 5.20 -19.62 8.79
N ILE A 15 5.03 -18.94 9.92
CA ILE A 15 5.21 -17.49 10.02
C ILE A 15 6.71 -17.17 10.02
N LEU A 16 7.13 -16.31 9.09
CA LEU A 16 8.51 -15.84 9.00
C LEU A 16 8.69 -14.48 9.69
N TRP A 17 7.71 -13.59 9.49
CA TRP A 17 7.71 -12.26 10.07
C TRP A 17 6.27 -11.73 10.16
N SER A 18 6.09 -10.74 11.04
CA SER A 18 4.91 -9.90 11.09
C SER A 18 5.30 -8.44 11.06
N LYS A 19 4.53 -7.62 10.35
CA LYS A 19 4.69 -6.18 10.30
C LYS A 19 3.36 -5.51 10.59
N GLU A 20 3.36 -4.74 11.67
CA GLU A 20 2.24 -3.90 12.02
C GLU A 20 2.36 -2.57 11.30
N PHE A 21 1.33 -2.23 10.55
CA PHE A 21 1.14 -0.91 10.01
C PHE A 21 0.21 -0.17 10.96
N PRO A 22 0.70 0.86 11.69
CA PRO A 22 -0.14 1.63 12.57
C PRO A 22 -1.26 2.25 11.74
N TYR A 23 -2.49 1.80 12.00
CA TYR A 23 -3.69 2.30 11.38
C TYR A 23 -4.44 3.08 12.47
N GLN A 24 -4.29 4.40 12.48
CA GLN A 24 -5.24 5.22 13.23
C GLN A 24 -6.63 5.18 12.56
N ILE A 25 -7.48 4.23 13.00
CA ILE A 25 -8.93 4.48 13.09
C ILE A 25 -9.06 5.17 14.43
N ASP A 26 -8.69 6.44 14.50
CA ASP A 26 -9.24 7.22 15.58
C ASP A 26 -10.69 7.49 15.18
N THR A 27 -11.62 6.82 15.86
CA THR A 27 -13.06 7.00 15.64
C THR A 27 -13.52 8.42 15.97
N ARG A 28 -12.69 9.20 16.67
CA ARG A 28 -12.81 10.65 16.85
C ARG A 28 -12.01 11.43 15.81
N ALA A 29 -10.96 10.86 15.24
CA ALA A 29 -10.24 11.47 14.14
C ALA A 29 -11.11 11.47 12.89
N ARG A 30 -11.12 12.63 12.27
CA ARG A 30 -11.77 12.88 11.00
C ARG A 30 -11.05 12.17 9.84
N ASP A 31 -9.94 11.49 10.08
CA ASP A 31 -9.01 11.00 9.06
C ASP A 31 -8.83 9.46 9.18
N TRP A 32 -9.01 8.71 8.08
CA TRP A 32 -9.01 7.24 8.05
C TRP A 32 -8.07 6.76 6.94
N ARG A 33 -7.09 5.90 7.22
CA ARG A 33 -6.17 5.37 6.20
C ARG A 33 -6.27 3.87 6.04
N TRP A 34 -6.76 3.39 4.91
CA TRP A 34 -7.04 1.96 4.64
C TRP A 34 -6.07 1.37 3.61
N ILE A 35 -5.68 0.10 3.79
CA ILE A 35 -5.03 -0.67 2.71
C ILE A 35 -6.12 -1.04 1.72
N THR A 36 -5.95 -0.60 0.47
CA THR A 36 -6.95 -0.81 -0.59
C THR A 36 -6.54 -1.95 -1.50
N HIS A 37 -5.23 -2.11 -1.71
CA HIS A 37 -4.65 -3.14 -2.55
C HIS A 37 -3.33 -3.61 -1.97
N LEU A 38 -3.06 -4.89 -2.18
CA LEU A 38 -1.80 -5.54 -1.90
C LEU A 38 -1.48 -6.46 -3.07
N ASP A 39 -0.22 -6.44 -3.50
CA ASP A 39 0.30 -7.40 -4.48
C ASP A 39 1.72 -7.83 -4.09
N MET A 40 2.13 -9.01 -4.54
CA MET A 40 3.46 -9.55 -4.27
C MET A 40 4.06 -10.06 -5.57
N SER A 41 5.35 -9.80 -5.79
CA SER A 41 6.06 -10.37 -6.93
C SER A 41 6.12 -11.90 -6.81
N GLU A 42 6.13 -12.61 -7.94
CA GLU A 42 6.11 -14.09 -7.96
C GLU A 42 7.33 -14.70 -7.24
N ASN A 43 8.47 -14.03 -7.30
CA ASN A 43 9.67 -14.44 -6.57
C ASN A 43 9.61 -14.17 -5.05
N GLY A 44 8.53 -13.56 -4.55
CA GLY A 44 8.33 -13.22 -3.14
C GLY A 44 9.26 -12.13 -2.61
N ASN A 45 10.07 -11.50 -3.45
CA ASN A 45 11.08 -10.53 -3.03
C ASN A 45 10.52 -9.13 -2.76
N LEU A 46 9.34 -8.82 -3.28
CA LEU A 46 8.76 -7.50 -3.22
C LEU A 46 7.26 -7.57 -2.94
N ILE A 47 6.80 -6.73 -2.02
CA ILE A 47 5.39 -6.54 -1.69
C ILE A 47 5.03 -5.10 -1.99
N ALA A 48 3.98 -4.87 -2.77
CA ALA A 48 3.42 -3.56 -3.03
C ALA A 48 2.10 -3.37 -2.29
N ILE A 49 1.96 -2.23 -1.65
CA ILE A 49 0.77 -1.87 -0.86
C ILE A 49 0.29 -0.51 -1.32
N ILE A 50 -1.00 -0.40 -1.59
CA ILE A 50 -1.67 0.90 -1.69
C ILE A 50 -2.41 1.15 -0.40
N THR A 51 -2.01 2.21 0.31
CA THR A 51 -2.82 2.80 1.37
C THR A 51 -3.55 4.02 0.83
N THR A 52 -4.74 4.35 1.32
CA THR A 52 -5.47 5.55 0.90
C THR A 52 -5.97 6.29 2.13
N LEU A 53 -5.74 7.60 2.19
CA LEU A 53 -6.21 8.45 3.28
C LEU A 53 -7.55 9.12 2.91
N TYR A 54 -8.58 8.91 3.72
CA TYR A 54 -9.82 9.68 3.71
C TYR A 54 -9.79 10.73 4.80
N LYS A 55 -10.28 11.95 4.51
CA LYS A 55 -10.49 13.01 5.49
C LYS A 55 -11.93 13.48 5.47
N ARG A 56 -12.55 13.56 6.63
CA ARG A 56 -13.90 14.08 6.82
C ARG A 56 -13.84 15.60 6.77
N ARG A 57 -14.60 16.17 5.83
CA ARG A 57 -14.80 17.60 5.65
C ARG A 57 -16.27 17.94 5.96
N PRO A 58 -16.60 19.22 6.20
CA PRO A 58 -18.00 19.64 6.17
C PRO A 58 -18.63 19.21 4.82
N GLY A 59 -19.68 18.39 4.87
CA GLY A 59 -20.35 17.85 3.67
C GLY A 59 -19.99 16.41 3.27
N GLY A 60 -19.06 15.72 3.97
CA GLY A 60 -18.80 14.29 3.73
C GLY A 60 -17.34 13.88 3.87
N TYR A 61 -17.00 12.70 3.37
CA TYR A 61 -15.61 12.24 3.29
C TYR A 61 -14.98 12.66 1.97
N LYS A 62 -13.75 13.16 2.02
CA LYS A 62 -12.92 13.43 0.85
C LYS A 62 -11.73 12.48 0.88
N VAL A 63 -11.51 11.78 -0.22
CA VAL A 63 -10.26 11.04 -0.43
C VAL A 63 -9.16 12.06 -0.61
N VAL A 64 -8.10 11.91 0.16
CA VAL A 64 -6.98 12.83 0.17
C VAL A 64 -5.93 12.29 -0.77
N TYR A 65 -5.20 11.20 -0.47
CA TYR A 65 -4.23 10.65 -1.43
C TYR A 65 -4.03 9.14 -1.24
N PRO A 66 -3.92 8.35 -2.34
CA PRO A 66 -3.36 7.01 -2.27
C PRO A 66 -1.83 7.10 -2.17
N THR A 67 -1.22 6.19 -1.41
CA THR A 67 0.22 6.09 -1.19
C THR A 67 0.67 4.68 -1.52
N LEU A 68 1.60 4.57 -2.46
CA LEU A 68 2.30 3.33 -2.77
C LEU A 68 3.43 3.14 -1.77
N ILE A 69 3.45 1.97 -1.14
CA ILE A 69 4.53 1.52 -0.26
C ILE A 69 5.08 0.23 -0.86
N LEU A 70 6.40 0.13 -0.97
CA LEU A 70 7.06 -1.12 -1.32
C LEU A 70 7.84 -1.64 -0.13
N LEU A 71 7.66 -2.93 0.14
CA LEU A 71 8.40 -3.67 1.15
C LEU A 71 9.26 -4.74 0.48
N ASP A 72 10.40 -5.04 1.08
CA ASP A 72 11.17 -6.24 0.73
C ASP A 72 10.52 -7.52 1.31
N ASN A 73 11.14 -8.68 1.07
CA ASN A 73 10.69 -9.98 1.57
C ASN A 73 10.78 -10.17 3.09
N LYS A 74 11.34 -9.21 3.84
CA LYS A 74 11.34 -9.17 5.30
C LYS A 74 10.29 -8.21 5.84
N GLY A 75 9.52 -7.58 4.95
CA GLY A 75 8.54 -6.57 5.30
C GLY A 75 9.17 -5.22 5.64
N GLU A 76 10.45 -4.99 5.31
CA GLU A 76 11.08 -3.70 5.50
C GLU A 76 10.70 -2.73 4.38
N LYS A 77 10.38 -1.50 4.75
CA LYS A 77 9.98 -0.48 3.78
C LYS A 77 11.19 0.02 2.99
N ILE A 78 11.18 -0.21 1.68
CA ILE A 78 12.25 0.22 0.77
C ILE A 78 11.84 1.43 -0.09
N PHE A 79 10.54 1.69 -0.23
CA PHE A 79 10.03 2.83 -0.99
C PHE A 79 8.66 3.28 -0.49
N GLU A 80 8.41 4.59 -0.55
CA GLU A 80 7.10 5.18 -0.27
C GLU A 80 6.88 6.40 -1.17
N ARG A 81 5.70 6.49 -1.79
CA ARG A 81 5.30 7.63 -2.60
C ARG A 81 3.81 7.91 -2.51
N GLU A 82 3.48 9.12 -2.07
CA GLU A 82 2.12 9.66 -2.12
C GLU A 82 1.78 10.11 -3.54
N MET A 83 0.61 9.70 -4.03
CA MET A 83 0.15 9.98 -5.39
C MET A 83 -0.82 11.15 -5.39
N ARG A 84 -0.27 12.37 -5.26
CA ARG A 84 -1.06 13.59 -5.03
C ARG A 84 -2.03 13.97 -6.15
N ASP A 85 -1.75 13.53 -7.37
CA ASP A 85 -2.52 13.92 -8.56
C ASP A 85 -3.40 12.78 -9.12
N GLN A 86 -3.47 11.64 -8.42
CA GLN A 86 -4.19 10.45 -8.91
C GLN A 86 -5.51 10.26 -8.16
N GLN A 87 -6.56 9.91 -8.92
CA GLN A 87 -7.87 9.63 -8.36
C GLN A 87 -7.85 8.38 -7.46
N VAL A 88 -8.88 8.34 -6.60
CA VAL A 88 -9.16 7.50 -5.42
C VAL A 88 -8.89 6.01 -5.56
N GLU A 89 -9.03 5.46 -6.76
CA GLU A 89 -9.01 4.02 -6.98
C GLU A 89 -7.73 3.65 -7.73
N VAL A 90 -6.67 3.45 -6.94
CA VAL A 90 -5.40 2.94 -7.47
C VAL A 90 -5.26 1.47 -7.08
N SER A 91 -5.09 0.63 -8.08
CA SER A 91 -4.63 -0.75 -7.90
C SER A 91 -3.14 -0.84 -8.23
N VAL A 92 -2.45 -1.83 -7.67
CA VAL A 92 -1.05 -2.10 -8.00
C VAL A 92 -0.90 -3.54 -8.47
N ARG A 93 -0.06 -3.73 -9.48
CA ARG A 93 0.46 -5.04 -9.88
C ARG A 93 1.98 -4.97 -10.07
N LEU A 94 2.70 -5.92 -9.52
CA LEU A 94 4.13 -6.09 -9.71
C LEU A 94 4.43 -7.02 -10.89
N THR A 95 5.57 -6.80 -11.55
CA THR A 95 6.11 -7.80 -12.47
C THR A 95 6.61 -9.03 -11.71
N PRO A 96 6.66 -10.22 -12.36
CA PRO A 96 7.15 -11.45 -11.72
C PRO A 96 8.54 -11.29 -11.06
N ASP A 97 9.41 -10.51 -11.69
CA ASP A 97 10.77 -10.23 -11.23
C ASP A 97 10.85 -9.10 -10.17
N GLY A 98 9.75 -8.39 -9.91
CA GLY A 98 9.69 -7.26 -8.98
C GLY A 98 10.47 -6.02 -9.45
N ARG A 99 10.80 -5.90 -10.74
CA ARG A 99 11.52 -4.75 -11.29
C ARG A 99 10.60 -3.60 -11.69
N GLU A 100 9.33 -3.86 -11.91
CA GLU A 100 8.37 -2.83 -12.31
C GLU A 100 7.08 -2.94 -11.49
N ALA A 101 6.48 -1.79 -11.22
CA ALA A 101 5.14 -1.69 -10.66
C ALA A 101 4.22 -0.98 -11.65
N TYR A 102 3.05 -1.56 -11.88
CA TYR A 102 1.98 -1.01 -12.69
C TYR A 102 0.86 -0.55 -11.77
N LEU A 103 0.50 0.73 -11.90
CA LEU A 103 -0.60 1.34 -11.15
C LEU A 103 -1.79 1.54 -12.09
N GLY A 104 -2.87 0.80 -11.83
CA GLY A 104 -4.15 1.00 -12.51
C GLY A 104 -4.88 2.17 -11.86
N MET A 105 -5.26 3.17 -12.65
CA MET A 105 -6.02 4.34 -12.22
C MET A 105 -7.29 4.47 -13.08
N PRO A 106 -8.31 5.23 -12.63
CA PRO A 106 -9.55 5.41 -13.40
C PRO A 106 -9.35 5.99 -14.81
N ARG A 107 -8.25 6.71 -15.04
CA ARG A 107 -7.94 7.39 -16.31
C ARG A 107 -6.74 6.82 -17.06
N GLY A 108 -6.18 5.70 -16.63
CA GLY A 108 -5.06 5.08 -17.34
C GLY A 108 -4.15 4.23 -16.47
N LEU A 109 -3.00 3.88 -17.03
CA LEU A 109 -2.00 3.03 -16.40
C LEU A 109 -0.69 3.82 -16.21
N ALA A 110 -0.15 3.83 -15.00
CA ALA A 110 1.18 4.37 -14.73
C ALA A 110 2.16 3.22 -14.50
N LYS A 111 3.36 3.34 -15.04
CA LYS A 111 4.44 2.38 -14.90
C LYS A 111 5.59 2.99 -14.12
N PHE A 112 6.13 2.26 -13.16
CA PHE A 112 7.27 2.66 -12.35
C PHE A 112 8.37 1.60 -12.47
N SER A 113 9.56 2.02 -12.93
CA SER A 113 10.76 1.20 -12.84
C SER A 113 11.33 1.29 -11.43
N LEU A 114 11.49 0.13 -10.78
CA LEU A 114 12.02 0.01 -9.44
C LEU A 114 13.51 -0.26 -9.52
N LYS A 115 14.32 0.75 -9.19
CA LYS A 115 15.76 0.56 -9.03
C LYS A 115 15.99 -0.17 -7.71
N GLN A 116 16.24 -1.47 -7.78
CA GLN A 116 16.76 -2.23 -6.64
C GLN A 116 18.19 -1.74 -6.37
N LYS A 117 18.46 -1.29 -5.14
CA LYS A 117 19.80 -0.92 -4.69
C LYS A 117 20.54 -2.15 -4.22
#